data_AF-C5LCV8-F1
#
_entry.id   AF-C5LCV8-F1
#
_cell.length_a   1.000
_cell.length_b   1.000
_cell.length_c   1.000
_cell.angle_alpha   90.00
_cell.angle_beta   90.00
_cell.angle_gamma   90.00
#
_symmetry.space_group_name_H-M   'P 1'
#
loop_
_entity.id
_entity.type
_entity.pdbx_description
1 polymer ?
#
loop_
_entity_poly.entity_id
_entity_poly.type
_entity_poly.pdbx_seq_one_letter_code
_entity_poly.pdbx_strand_id
1 'polypeptide(L)'
;MTTDATITMTTDATTMATDATTMTSDATNTMTTDATTMTTAATNTMAVDATTMTTDATNTMTTDATNTMTTDATNTMTTDATIAMTTDATTMATDATTMTSDATNTMTTDATTMTTAATNTMAVDATTKTTDATNTMTTDATNIMTTDATNTMTTDATDTTTTAAA
;
A
#
# COMPACT_ATOMS: atom_id res chain seq x y z
N MET A 1 20.67 -22.41 4.49
CA MET A 1 21.26 -22.38 3.14
C MET A 1 21.07 -20.95 2.69
N THR A 2 22.11 -20.11 2.75
CA THR A 2 22.02 -18.72 2.28
C THR A 2 22.12 -18.74 0.76
N THR A 3 20.98 -18.65 0.10
CA THR A 3 20.95 -18.59 -1.36
C THR A 3 21.03 -17.11 -1.74
N ASP A 4 22.23 -16.52 -1.66
CA ASP A 4 22.54 -15.21 -2.28
C ASP A 4 22.45 -15.38 -3.81
N ALA A 5 21.24 -15.56 -4.33
CA ALA A 5 20.95 -15.70 -5.74
C ALA A 5 20.27 -14.42 -6.22
N THR A 6 20.91 -13.77 -7.18
CA THR A 6 20.21 -12.93 -8.15
C THR A 6 19.35 -13.87 -9.00
N ILE A 7 18.04 -13.91 -8.74
CA ILE A 7 17.10 -14.68 -9.56
C ILE A 7 16.63 -13.77 -10.69
N THR A 8 17.13 -14.02 -11.90
CA THR A 8 16.73 -13.30 -13.11
C THR A 8 16.02 -14.26 -14.07
N MET A 9 14.70 -14.05 -14.21
CA MET A 9 13.76 -14.63 -15.19
C MET A 9 13.59 -16.15 -15.26
N THR A 10 12.40 -16.59 -14.87
CA THR A 10 11.73 -17.79 -15.40
C THR A 10 10.38 -17.34 -15.95
N THR A 11 10.15 -17.50 -17.25
CA THR A 11 8.83 -17.28 -17.89
C THR A 11 7.94 -18.48 -17.61
N ASP A 12 7.66 -18.71 -16.33
CA ASP A 12 6.85 -19.83 -15.85
C ASP A 12 5.51 -19.31 -15.35
N ALA A 13 4.51 -20.20 -15.30
CA ALA A 13 3.21 -19.86 -14.72
C ALA A 13 3.32 -19.41 -13.24
N THR A 14 4.39 -19.83 -12.54
CA THR A 14 4.63 -19.50 -11.14
C THR A 14 6.12 -19.31 -10.87
N THR A 15 6.48 -18.19 -10.24
CA THR A 15 7.81 -17.93 -9.70
C THR A 15 7.78 -18.01 -8.17
N MET A 16 8.73 -18.74 -7.58
CA MET A 16 8.93 -18.80 -6.14
C MET A 16 10.40 -18.52 -5.80
N ALA A 17 10.63 -17.60 -4.86
CA ALA A 17 11.97 -17.23 -4.42
C ALA A 17 12.04 -17.09 -2.88
N THR A 18 13.21 -17.41 -2.33
CA THR A 18 13.54 -17.23 -0.92
C THR A 18 14.98 -16.72 -0.81
N ASP A 19 15.24 -15.80 0.12
CA ASP A 19 16.56 -15.20 0.37
C ASP A 19 17.15 -14.47 -0.85
N ALA A 20 16.32 -13.78 -1.63
CA ALA A 20 16.77 -13.14 -2.86
C ALA A 20 17.31 -11.72 -2.60
N THR A 21 18.59 -11.47 -2.87
CA THR A 21 19.11 -10.09 -2.88
C THR A 21 18.40 -9.25 -3.96
N THR A 22 18.14 -9.83 -5.13
CA THR A 22 17.41 -9.18 -6.21
C THR A 22 16.60 -10.22 -6.98
N MET A 23 15.32 -9.92 -7.19
CA MET A 23 14.43 -10.74 -7.99
C MET A 23 13.74 -9.92 -9.07
N THR A 24 13.71 -10.48 -10.30
CA THR A 24 12.85 -10.00 -11.38
C THR A 24 12.02 -11.15 -11.93
N SER A 25 10.69 -10.97 -11.97
CA SER A 25 9.73 -12.00 -12.38
C SER A 25 8.70 -11.45 -13.37
N ASP A 26 8.37 -12.27 -14.38
CA ASP A 26 7.22 -12.10 -15.27
C ASP A 26 6.49 -13.46 -15.33
N ALA A 27 5.44 -13.59 -14.53
CA ALA A 27 4.76 -14.86 -14.27
C ALA A 27 3.29 -14.64 -13.90
N THR A 28 2.43 -15.65 -14.05
CA THR A 28 1.04 -15.52 -13.59
C THR A 28 0.97 -15.31 -12.07
N ASN A 29 1.80 -16.05 -11.31
CA ASN A 29 1.87 -15.93 -9.85
C ASN A 29 3.33 -15.77 -9.42
N THR A 30 3.60 -14.82 -8.53
CA THR A 30 4.93 -14.66 -7.92
C THR A 30 4.81 -14.70 -6.41
N MET A 31 5.63 -15.53 -5.76
CA MET A 31 5.73 -15.63 -4.31
C MET A 31 7.17 -15.46 -3.88
N THR A 32 7.43 -14.51 -2.98
CA THR A 32 8.78 -14.21 -2.50
C THR A 32 8.80 -14.08 -0.99
N THR A 33 9.84 -14.63 -0.38
CA THR A 33 10.17 -14.43 1.02
C THR A 33 11.61 -13.92 1.11
N ASP A 34 11.87 -12.95 1.98
CA ASP A 34 13.19 -12.39 2.22
C ASP A 34 13.83 -11.82 0.95
N ALA A 35 13.30 -10.70 0.45
CA ALA A 35 13.84 -10.01 -0.72
C ALA A 35 14.32 -8.60 -0.43
N THR A 36 15.58 -8.30 -0.78
CA THR A 36 16.07 -6.92 -0.66
C THR A 36 15.47 -6.02 -1.76
N THR A 37 15.39 -6.53 -3.00
CA THR A 37 14.80 -5.78 -4.12
C THR A 37 13.99 -6.71 -5.00
N MET A 38 12.73 -6.35 -5.26
CA MET A 38 11.83 -7.11 -6.09
C MET A 38 11.21 -6.22 -7.19
N THR A 39 11.23 -6.71 -8.42
CA THR A 39 10.47 -6.14 -9.54
C THR A 39 9.66 -7.24 -10.21
N THR A 40 8.33 -7.10 -10.22
CA THR A 40 7.45 -8.17 -10.68
C THR A 40 6.35 -7.62 -11.58
N ALA A 41 6.10 -8.33 -12.69
CA ALA A 41 4.87 -8.25 -13.46
C ALA A 41 4.11 -9.58 -13.30
N ALA A 42 2.91 -9.56 -12.72
CA ALA A 42 2.16 -10.80 -12.48
C ALA A 42 0.64 -10.61 -12.37
N THR A 43 -0.14 -11.68 -12.48
CA THR A 43 -1.55 -11.59 -12.07
C THR A 43 -1.67 -11.46 -10.55
N ASN A 44 -0.90 -12.27 -9.81
CA ASN A 44 -0.87 -12.24 -8.36
C ASN A 44 0.56 -12.19 -7.83
N THR A 45 0.82 -11.26 -6.91
CA THR A 45 2.10 -11.12 -6.23
C THR A 45 1.90 -11.25 -4.72
N MET A 46 2.68 -12.13 -4.10
CA MET A 46 2.80 -12.24 -2.64
C MET A 46 4.26 -12.03 -2.25
N ALA A 47 4.50 -11.10 -1.33
CA ALA A 47 5.82 -10.83 -0.79
C ALA A 47 5.79 -10.76 0.73
N VAL A 48 6.78 -11.40 1.35
CA VAL A 48 7.03 -11.35 2.80
C VAL A 48 8.46 -10.89 3.00
N ASP A 49 8.69 -9.98 3.92
CA ASP A 49 10.02 -9.45 4.26
C ASP A 49 10.72 -8.85 3.04
N ALA A 50 10.08 -7.84 2.45
CA ALA A 50 10.59 -7.16 1.27
C ALA A 50 11.05 -5.74 1.60
N THR A 51 12.30 -5.40 1.28
CA THR A 51 12.78 -4.04 1.55
C THR A 51 12.26 -3.06 0.51
N THR A 52 12.48 -3.34 -0.79
CA THR A 52 12.05 -2.48 -1.90
C THR A 52 11.29 -3.28 -2.94
N MET A 53 10.12 -2.78 -3.34
CA MET A 53 9.22 -3.44 -4.28
C MET A 53 8.73 -2.49 -5.37
N THR A 54 8.74 -2.98 -6.60
CA THR A 54 7.99 -2.44 -7.72
C THR A 54 7.14 -3.54 -8.33
N THR A 55 5.83 -3.39 -8.28
CA THR A 55 4.88 -4.44 -8.71
C THR A 55 3.86 -3.88 -9.68
N ASP A 56 3.73 -4.53 -10.83
CA ASP A 56 2.58 -4.40 -11.73
C ASP A 56 1.78 -5.70 -11.63
N ALA A 57 0.61 -5.65 -11.00
CA ALA A 57 -0.19 -6.85 -10.84
C ALA A 57 -1.70 -6.61 -10.73
N THR A 58 -2.52 -7.64 -10.95
CA THR A 58 -3.94 -7.51 -10.61
C THR A 58 -4.14 -7.45 -9.10
N ASN A 59 -3.46 -8.35 -8.36
CA ASN A 59 -3.53 -8.42 -6.90
C ASN A 59 -2.14 -8.47 -6.29
N THR A 60 -1.90 -7.62 -5.29
CA THR A 60 -0.66 -7.59 -4.52
C THR A 60 -0.96 -7.77 -3.04
N MET A 61 -0.26 -8.69 -2.40
CA MET A 61 -0.24 -8.85 -0.95
C MET A 61 1.19 -8.70 -0.46
N THR A 62 1.40 -7.87 0.55
CA THR A 62 2.71 -7.66 1.14
C THR A 62 2.63 -7.63 2.66
N THR A 63 3.56 -8.30 3.29
CA THR A 63 3.75 -8.31 4.75
C THR A 63 5.20 -7.92 5.04
N ASP A 64 5.40 -7.09 6.05
CA ASP A 64 6.71 -6.65 6.53
C ASP A 64 7.55 -5.95 5.45
N ALA A 65 7.11 -4.75 5.04
CA ALA A 65 7.79 -3.93 4.04
C ALA A 65 8.49 -2.72 4.65
N THR A 66 9.80 -2.58 4.44
CA THR A 66 10.59 -1.59 5.21
C THR A 66 10.89 -0.26 4.50
N ASN A 67 10.97 -0.17 3.17
CA ASN A 67 11.46 1.07 2.53
C ASN A 67 10.56 1.68 1.47
N THR A 68 10.21 0.97 0.41
CA THR A 68 9.40 1.56 -0.67
C THR A 68 8.66 0.46 -1.37
N MET A 69 7.35 0.54 -1.31
CA MET A 69 6.47 -0.18 -2.22
C MET A 69 5.95 0.81 -3.24
N THR A 70 6.15 0.52 -4.53
CA THR A 70 5.40 1.14 -5.61
C THR A 70 4.61 0.03 -6.27
N THR A 71 3.29 0.10 -6.13
CA THR A 71 2.38 -0.88 -6.70
C THR A 71 1.41 -0.19 -7.64
N ASP A 72 1.30 -0.74 -8.85
CA ASP A 72 0.19 -0.52 -9.76
C ASP A 72 -0.62 -1.82 -9.77
N ALA A 73 -1.75 -1.81 -9.07
CA ALA A 73 -2.62 -2.96 -9.02
C ALA A 73 -4.11 -2.63 -8.96
N THR A 74 -4.94 -3.63 -9.29
CA THR A 74 -6.38 -3.49 -9.03
C THR A 74 -6.65 -3.54 -7.53
N ASN A 75 -5.97 -4.43 -6.80
CA ASN A 75 -6.10 -4.56 -5.36
C ASN A 75 -4.71 -4.70 -4.71
N THR A 76 -4.44 -3.87 -3.71
CA THR A 76 -3.29 -4.04 -2.80
C THR A 76 -3.74 -4.21 -1.37
N MET A 77 -3.14 -5.19 -0.72
CA MET A 77 -3.15 -5.38 0.72
C MET A 77 -1.73 -5.29 1.25
N THR A 78 -1.52 -4.44 2.24
CA THR A 78 -0.22 -4.27 2.89
C THR A 78 -0.36 -4.35 4.41
N THR A 79 0.50 -5.11 5.05
CA THR A 79 0.58 -5.20 6.52
C THR A 79 2.00 -4.91 6.95
N ASP A 80 2.15 -4.15 8.02
CA ASP A 80 3.44 -3.80 8.62
C ASP A 80 4.39 -3.14 7.60
N ALA A 81 3.99 -1.95 7.13
CA ALA A 81 4.79 -1.17 6.19
C ALA A 81 5.35 0.11 6.81
N THR A 82 6.64 0.35 6.63
CA THR A 82 7.20 1.65 7.01
C THR A 82 6.80 2.72 5.99
N ILE A 83 6.89 2.43 4.68
CA ILE A 83 6.54 3.38 3.61
C ILE A 83 5.85 2.61 2.48
N ALA A 84 4.61 2.99 2.21
CA ALA A 84 3.83 2.44 1.10
C ALA A 84 3.36 3.55 0.15
N MET A 85 3.65 3.38 -1.13
CA MET A 85 3.08 4.19 -2.22
C MET A 85 2.29 3.27 -3.15
N THR A 86 1.01 3.53 -3.27
CA THR A 86 0.10 2.66 -4.00
C THR A 86 -0.72 3.48 -5.00
N THR A 87 -0.85 3.01 -6.23
CA THR A 87 -1.66 3.65 -7.28
C THR A 87 -2.60 2.59 -7.83
N ASP A 88 -3.70 2.37 -7.11
CA ASP A 88 -4.50 1.16 -7.29
C ASP A 88 -5.99 1.45 -7.30
N ALA A 89 -6.81 0.56 -7.87
CA ALA A 89 -8.26 0.74 -7.73
C ALA A 89 -8.72 0.60 -6.27
N THR A 90 -8.16 -0.36 -5.51
CA THR A 90 -8.49 -0.59 -4.10
C THR A 90 -7.23 -0.82 -3.28
N THR A 91 -7.05 -0.05 -2.20
CA THR A 91 -5.93 -0.19 -1.26
C THR A 91 -6.45 -0.49 0.14
N MET A 92 -5.87 -1.50 0.78
CA MET A 92 -6.01 -1.76 2.20
C MET A 92 -4.62 -1.80 2.83
N ALA A 93 -4.42 -1.07 3.93
CA ALA A 93 -3.26 -1.32 4.76
C ALA A 93 -3.52 -1.27 6.26
N THR A 94 -2.67 -1.99 6.97
CA THR A 94 -2.62 -2.05 8.42
C THR A 94 -1.19 -1.77 8.86
N ASP A 95 -1.01 -0.99 9.93
CA ASP A 95 0.28 -0.71 10.56
C ASP A 95 1.27 -0.05 9.57
N ALA A 96 0.89 1.12 9.08
CA ALA A 96 1.69 1.91 8.15
C ALA A 96 2.35 3.12 8.82
N THR A 97 3.67 3.29 8.74
CA THR A 97 4.26 4.57 9.22
C THR A 97 3.90 5.70 8.26
N THR A 98 4.11 5.53 6.96
CA THR A 98 3.72 6.49 5.92
C THR A 98 2.98 5.80 4.79
N MET A 99 1.82 6.34 4.42
CA MET A 99 1.04 5.88 3.30
C MET A 99 0.71 7.03 2.34
N THR A 100 0.94 6.78 1.05
CA THR A 100 0.35 7.57 -0.04
C THR A 100 -0.45 6.67 -0.96
N SER A 101 -1.70 7.04 -1.25
CA SER A 101 -2.57 6.29 -2.15
C SER A 101 -3.33 7.21 -3.10
N ASP A 102 -3.38 6.81 -4.37
CA ASP A 102 -4.34 7.33 -5.36
C ASP A 102 -5.21 6.14 -5.79
N ALA A 103 -6.46 6.10 -5.31
CA ALA A 103 -7.30 4.93 -5.45
C ALA A 103 -8.79 5.21 -5.54
N THR A 104 -9.59 4.26 -6.04
CA THR A 104 -11.05 4.40 -5.91
C THR A 104 -11.47 4.25 -4.44
N ASN A 105 -10.92 3.25 -3.75
CA ASN A 105 -11.20 2.99 -2.34
C ASN A 105 -9.90 2.81 -1.56
N THR A 106 -9.77 3.53 -0.44
CA THR A 106 -8.68 3.36 0.52
C THR A 106 -9.23 3.02 1.89
N MET A 107 -8.69 1.96 2.49
CA MET A 107 -8.91 1.60 3.88
C MET A 107 -7.57 1.51 4.60
N THR A 108 -7.46 2.22 5.71
CA THR A 108 -6.24 2.23 6.51
C THR A 108 -6.57 2.09 7.98
N THR A 109 -5.86 1.18 8.64
CA THR A 109 -5.86 1.03 10.09
C THR A 109 -4.44 1.27 10.59
N ASP A 110 -4.29 2.10 11.61
CA ASP A 110 -3.00 2.43 12.23
C ASP A 110 -2.02 3.05 11.24
N ALA A 111 -2.11 4.37 11.06
CA ALA A 111 -1.15 5.13 10.26
C ALA A 111 -0.56 6.34 10.98
N THR A 112 0.76 6.52 10.93
CA THR A 112 1.35 7.77 11.44
C THR A 112 1.06 8.92 10.48
N THR A 113 1.32 8.75 9.19
CA THR A 113 1.04 9.76 8.16
C THR A 113 0.31 9.12 6.98
N MET A 114 -0.80 9.73 6.57
CA MET A 114 -1.57 9.30 5.42
C MET A 114 -1.87 10.47 4.49
N THR A 115 -1.61 10.28 3.20
CA THR A 115 -2.04 11.17 2.11
C THR A 115 -2.81 10.37 1.08
N THR A 116 -4.07 10.72 0.84
CA THR A 116 -4.95 9.93 -0.04
C THR A 116 -5.71 10.83 -0.99
N ALA A 117 -5.73 10.45 -2.27
CA ALA A 117 -6.71 10.90 -3.25
C ALA A 117 -7.63 9.73 -3.58
N ALA A 118 -8.93 9.82 -3.28
CA ALA A 118 -9.85 8.71 -3.55
C ALA A 118 -11.32 9.06 -3.74
N THR A 119 -12.12 8.11 -4.23
CA THR A 119 -13.59 8.28 -4.13
C THR A 119 -14.05 8.06 -2.69
N ASN A 120 -13.57 6.99 -2.05
CA ASN A 120 -13.91 6.64 -0.68
C ASN A 120 -12.64 6.41 0.15
N THR A 121 -12.55 7.07 1.29
CA THR A 121 -11.46 6.90 2.26
C THR A 121 -12.04 6.53 3.61
N MET A 122 -11.56 5.43 4.19
CA MET A 122 -11.79 5.04 5.57
C MET A 122 -10.46 4.96 6.30
N ALA A 123 -10.32 5.71 7.40
CA ALA A 123 -9.12 5.67 8.23
C ALA A 123 -9.49 5.50 9.71
N VAL A 124 -8.79 4.59 10.37
CA VAL A 124 -8.86 4.35 11.81
C VAL A 124 -7.45 4.54 12.36
N ASP A 125 -7.32 5.27 13.47
CA ASP A 125 -6.04 5.48 14.16
C ASP A 125 -4.97 6.15 13.28
N ALA A 126 -5.22 7.42 12.92
CA ALA A 126 -4.31 8.20 12.08
C ALA A 126 -3.73 9.42 12.81
N THR A 127 -2.40 9.55 12.91
CA THR A 127 -1.83 10.76 13.55
C THR A 127 -1.96 11.98 12.65
N THR A 128 -1.52 11.90 11.40
CA THR A 128 -1.65 12.98 10.42
C THR A 128 -2.30 12.48 9.15
N LYS A 129 -3.35 13.16 8.71
CA LYS A 129 -4.12 12.78 7.54
C LYS A 129 -4.38 13.97 6.62
N THR A 130 -4.01 13.79 5.35
CA THR A 130 -4.45 14.63 4.24
C THR A 130 -5.31 13.78 3.31
N THR A 131 -6.52 14.22 3.00
CA THR A 131 -7.43 13.46 2.13
C THR A 131 -8.14 14.38 1.15
N ASP A 132 -8.02 14.06 -0.13
CA ASP A 132 -8.87 14.55 -1.20
C ASP A 132 -9.82 13.40 -1.58
N ALA A 133 -11.06 13.41 -1.07
CA ALA A 133 -11.99 12.34 -1.37
C ALA A 133 -13.46 12.72 -1.30
N THR A 134 -14.27 12.16 -2.21
CA THR A 134 -15.73 12.40 -2.22
C THR A 134 -16.38 12.02 -0.89
N ASN A 135 -16.04 10.84 -0.36
CA ASN A 135 -16.52 10.34 0.92
C ASN A 135 -15.34 10.03 1.84
N THR A 136 -15.32 10.62 3.03
CA THR A 136 -14.29 10.38 4.05
C THR A 136 -14.93 9.95 5.36
N MET A 137 -14.49 8.81 5.89
CA MET A 137 -14.76 8.38 7.26
C MET A 137 -13.44 8.31 8.05
N THR A 138 -13.44 8.92 9.24
CA THR A 138 -12.28 8.92 10.13
C THR A 138 -12.72 8.59 11.55
N THR A 139 -11.96 7.73 12.20
CA THR A 139 -12.07 7.43 13.62
C THR A 139 -10.68 7.58 14.23
N ASP A 140 -10.58 8.20 15.40
CA ASP A 140 -9.38 8.27 16.23
C ASP A 140 -8.18 8.91 15.48
N ALA A 141 -8.22 10.23 15.27
CA ALA A 141 -7.17 10.91 14.49
C ALA A 141 -6.74 12.26 15.05
N THR A 142 -5.45 12.61 14.94
CA THR A 142 -4.90 13.80 15.62
C THR A 142 -4.93 15.07 14.77
N ASN A 143 -4.50 15.00 13.50
CA ASN A 143 -4.47 16.14 12.58
C ASN A 143 -5.14 15.73 11.27
N ILE A 144 -6.27 16.35 10.93
CA ILE A 144 -7.01 16.02 9.71
C ILE A 144 -7.11 17.27 8.83
N MET A 145 -6.70 17.11 7.57
CA MET A 145 -7.00 18.01 6.48
C MET A 145 -7.78 17.25 5.41
N THR A 146 -9.04 17.61 5.21
CA THR A 146 -9.88 17.08 4.14
C THR A 146 -10.15 18.17 3.12
N THR A 147 -9.93 17.88 1.85
CA THR A 147 -10.23 18.77 0.71
C THR A 147 -11.22 18.10 -0.23
N ASP A 148 -12.02 18.92 -0.92
CA ASP A 148 -12.96 18.51 -1.98
C ASP A 148 -13.92 17.37 -1.62
N ALA A 149 -14.20 17.21 -0.33
CA ALA A 149 -15.12 16.18 0.16
C ALA A 149 -16.58 16.62 0.10
N THR A 150 -17.43 15.71 -0.38
CA THR A 150 -18.90 15.86 -0.35
C THR A 150 -19.46 15.38 0.98
N ASN A 151 -19.00 14.22 1.46
CA ASN A 151 -19.44 13.63 2.73
C ASN A 151 -18.22 13.39 3.63
N THR A 152 -18.24 13.96 4.83
CA THR A 152 -17.20 13.72 5.85
C THR A 152 -17.87 13.29 7.14
N MET A 153 -17.41 12.17 7.69
CA MET A 153 -17.72 11.71 9.04
C MET A 153 -16.42 11.56 9.82
N THR A 154 -16.33 12.23 10.95
CA THR A 154 -15.16 12.19 11.83
C THR A 154 -15.63 11.94 13.26
N THR A 155 -15.07 10.91 13.88
CA THR A 155 -15.30 10.56 15.29
C THR A 155 -13.95 10.59 16.02
N ASP A 156 -13.94 11.17 17.23
CA ASP A 156 -12.77 11.25 18.10
C ASP A 156 -11.51 11.77 17.39
N ALA A 157 -11.62 12.99 16.84
CA ALA A 157 -10.49 13.66 16.24
C ALA A 157 -10.16 14.97 16.94
N THR A 158 -8.87 15.26 17.01
CA THR A 158 -8.36 16.61 17.29
C THR A 158 -8.02 17.31 15.98
N ASP A 159 -7.92 18.64 15.99
CA ASP A 159 -7.45 19.48 14.87
C ASP A 159 -7.90 19.05 13.47
N THR A 160 -9.20 19.23 13.21
CA THR A 160 -9.82 18.92 11.92
C THR A 160 -10.07 20.19 11.10
N THR A 161 -9.62 20.16 9.85
CA THR A 161 -9.90 21.17 8.83
C THR A 161 -10.54 20.50 7.62
N THR A 162 -11.67 21.04 7.16
CA THR A 162 -12.37 20.55 5.97
C THR A 162 -12.63 21.71 5.03
N THR A 163 -12.17 21.58 3.79
CA THR A 163 -12.50 22.49 2.69
C THR A 163 -13.45 21.76 1.75
N ALA A 164 -14.61 22.35 1.49
CA ALA A 164 -15.60 21.77 0.59
C ALA A 164 -15.22 22.02 -0.88
N ALA A 165 -15.62 21.11 -1.77
CA ALA A 165 -15.56 21.32 -3.21
C ALA A 165 -16.38 22.57 -3.60
N ALA A 166 -15.82 23.39 -4.50
CA ALA A 166 -16.43 24.63 -4.98
C ALA A 166 -17.63 24.41 -5.90
#